data_AF-A0A0G0RZK8-F1
#
_entry.id   AF-A0A0G0RZK8-F1
#
_cell.length_a   1.000
_cell.length_b   1.000
_cell.length_c   1.000
_cell.angle_alpha   90.00
_cell.angle_beta   90.00
_cell.angle_gamma   90.00
#
_symmetry.space_group_name_H-M   'P 1'
#
loop_
_entity.id
_entity.type
_entity.pdbx_description
1 polymer ?
#
loop_
_entity_poly.entity_id
_entity_poly.type
_entity_poly.pdbx_seq_one_letter_code
_entity_poly.pdbx_strand_id
1 'polypeptide(L)'
;MPHSRLLVVWKDVVESLVRMWKSSQHQFQESLCPRFLPARLQRIKDGVSSAVIGGVKLADCWSLPVVVNGNEYSSISESLERIARVGKPAKGVVCHGDPQPSNIVVGEDDAWYCVDWEWSGLHHDWRMMLAHLYGWWSTRCVVLASESVVRVDQNRLVIEHDAFIPSHLQSYQDVALSVASIMFGGFPDEETTSDINRFLAALYFGELRFLGLWGREAFAASVLVQAVITANELGWNENNRAFQFPQRKE
;
A
#
# COMPACT_ATOMS: atom_id res chain seq x y z
N MET A 1 10.65 8.96 -21.34
CA MET A 1 9.80 10.17 -21.44
C MET A 1 10.11 11.13 -20.30
N PRO A 2 9.98 12.46 -20.48
CA PRO A 2 10.11 13.44 -19.40
C PRO A 2 9.10 13.21 -18.27
N HIS A 3 9.49 13.48 -17.02
CA HIS A 3 8.65 13.31 -15.83
C HIS A 3 7.30 14.05 -15.93
N SER A 4 7.28 15.28 -16.45
CA SER A 4 6.06 16.05 -16.63
C SER A 4 5.04 15.36 -17.56
N ARG A 5 5.50 14.71 -18.63
CA ARG A 5 4.63 13.94 -19.54
C ARG A 5 4.09 12.69 -18.85
N LEU A 6 4.93 11.97 -18.11
CA LEU A 6 4.51 10.78 -17.35
C LEU A 6 3.48 11.11 -16.26
N LEU A 7 3.59 12.26 -15.60
CA LEU A 7 2.61 12.69 -14.61
C LEU A 7 1.25 13.01 -15.26
N VAL A 8 1.24 13.62 -16.45
CA VAL A 8 0.00 13.86 -17.22
C VAL A 8 -0.66 12.53 -17.61
N VAL A 9 0.12 11.57 -18.11
CA VAL A 9 -0.39 10.23 -18.43
C VAL A 9 -0.95 9.54 -17.18
N TRP A 10 -0.21 9.57 -16.05
CA TRP A 10 -0.69 8.99 -14.80
C TRP A 10 -1.99 9.62 -14.32
N LYS A 11 -2.13 10.94 -14.45
CA LYS A 11 -3.38 11.64 -14.13
C LYS A 11 -4.53 11.12 -14.98
N ASP A 12 -4.35 10.99 -16.28
CA ASP A 12 -5.40 10.47 -17.17
C ASP A 12 -5.74 8.99 -16.89
N VAL A 13 -4.74 8.16 -16.55
CA VAL A 13 -4.94 6.77 -16.08
C VAL A 13 -5.86 6.75 -14.86
N VAL A 14 -5.51 7.51 -13.81
CA VAL A 14 -6.27 7.51 -12.57
C VAL A 14 -7.67 8.08 -12.79
N GLU A 15 -7.82 9.17 -13.54
CA GLU A 15 -9.14 9.74 -13.88
C GLU A 15 -10.01 8.76 -14.68
N SER A 16 -9.41 7.96 -15.55
CA SER A 16 -10.11 6.90 -16.30
C SER A 16 -10.61 5.78 -15.40
N LEU A 17 -9.80 5.34 -14.43
CA LEU A 17 -10.22 4.37 -13.41
C LEU A 17 -11.38 4.91 -12.56
N VAL A 18 -11.38 6.21 -12.23
CA VAL A 18 -12.48 6.86 -11.51
C VAL A 18 -13.75 6.91 -12.35
N ARG A 19 -13.65 7.25 -13.64
CA ARG A 19 -14.81 7.24 -14.54
C ARG A 19 -15.46 5.86 -14.58
N MET A 20 -14.65 4.81 -14.69
CA MET A 20 -15.11 3.43 -14.63
C MET A 20 -15.73 3.08 -13.27
N TRP A 21 -15.12 3.51 -12.15
CA TRP A 21 -15.70 3.35 -10.82
C TRP A 21 -17.08 4.02 -10.72
N LYS A 22 -17.23 5.26 -11.21
CA LYS A 22 -18.50 6.01 -11.17
C LYS A 22 -19.59 5.32 -11.98
N SER A 23 -19.26 4.82 -13.17
CA SER A 23 -20.24 4.23 -14.10
C SER A 23 -20.62 2.78 -13.79
N SER A 24 -19.87 2.09 -12.93
CA SER A 24 -20.01 0.64 -12.71
C SER A 24 -20.49 0.25 -11.32
N GLN A 25 -20.95 1.20 -10.51
CA GLN A 25 -21.39 0.93 -9.14
C GLN A 25 -22.61 -0.01 -9.10
N HIS A 26 -22.54 -1.02 -8.24
CA HIS A 26 -23.64 -1.95 -7.98
C HIS A 26 -23.52 -2.53 -6.57
N GLN A 27 -24.45 -3.41 -6.17
CA GLN A 27 -24.42 -4.06 -4.88
C GLN A 27 -23.19 -4.98 -4.78
N PHE A 28 -22.37 -4.78 -3.73
CA PHE A 28 -21.19 -5.61 -3.51
C PHE A 28 -21.54 -7.06 -3.21
N GLN A 29 -20.86 -8.00 -3.87
CA GLN A 29 -20.98 -9.44 -3.63
C GLN A 29 -19.59 -10.03 -3.38
N GLU A 30 -19.32 -10.35 -2.11
CA GLU A 30 -18.01 -10.79 -1.64
C GLU A 30 -17.55 -12.10 -2.31
N SER A 31 -18.45 -13.05 -2.52
CA SER A 31 -18.17 -14.33 -3.19
C SER A 31 -17.73 -14.19 -4.64
N LEU A 32 -17.99 -13.03 -5.26
CA LEU A 32 -17.61 -12.71 -6.63
C LEU A 32 -16.44 -11.71 -6.71
N CYS A 33 -15.87 -11.31 -5.57
CA CYS A 33 -14.75 -10.37 -5.52
C CYS A 33 -13.48 -11.03 -6.07
N PRO A 34 -12.92 -10.57 -7.21
CA PRO A 34 -11.76 -11.22 -7.84
C PRO A 34 -10.52 -11.25 -6.94
N ARG A 35 -10.37 -10.22 -6.09
CA ARG A 35 -9.21 -10.07 -5.20
C ARG A 35 -9.66 -10.09 -3.74
N PHE A 36 -10.27 -11.22 -3.37
CA PHE A 36 -10.83 -11.49 -2.04
C PHE A 36 -9.79 -11.35 -0.92
N LEU A 37 -10.07 -10.45 0.04
CA LEU A 37 -9.12 -10.07 1.10
C LEU A 37 -8.68 -11.23 1.99
N PRO A 38 -9.55 -12.12 2.49
CA PRO A 38 -9.12 -13.25 3.32
C PRO A 38 -8.10 -14.17 2.64
N ALA A 39 -8.34 -14.51 1.35
CA ALA A 39 -7.39 -15.29 0.58
C ALA A 39 -6.06 -14.54 0.35
N ARG A 40 -6.13 -13.23 0.10
CA ARG A 40 -4.93 -12.38 -0.02
C ARG A 40 -4.16 -12.32 1.29
N LEU A 41 -4.86 -12.13 2.42
CA LEU A 41 -4.27 -12.02 3.75
C LEU A 41 -3.59 -13.32 4.17
N GLN A 42 -4.14 -14.48 3.81
CA GLN A 42 -3.45 -15.75 4.04
C GLN A 42 -2.11 -15.79 3.29
N ARG A 43 -2.11 -15.46 1.99
CA ARG A 43 -0.86 -15.41 1.21
C ARG A 43 0.13 -14.37 1.74
N ILE A 44 -0.35 -13.28 2.33
CA ILE A 44 0.49 -12.29 3.02
C ILE A 44 1.10 -12.93 4.26
N LYS A 45 0.30 -13.53 5.14
CA LYS A 45 0.76 -14.21 6.37
C LYS A 45 1.84 -15.24 6.07
N ASP A 46 1.62 -16.11 5.09
CA ASP A 46 2.58 -17.15 4.69
C ASP A 46 3.92 -16.55 4.25
N GLY A 47 3.85 -15.46 3.50
CA GLY A 47 5.02 -14.77 3.00
C GLY A 47 5.77 -13.95 4.04
N VAL A 48 5.07 -13.29 4.96
CA VAL A 48 5.70 -12.58 6.09
C VAL A 48 6.33 -13.60 7.03
N SER A 49 5.65 -14.72 7.33
CA SER A 49 6.16 -15.79 8.19
C SER A 49 7.44 -16.44 7.64
N SER A 50 7.59 -16.52 6.32
CA SER A 50 8.80 -17.06 5.67
C SER A 50 9.92 -16.03 5.48
N ALA A 51 9.65 -14.74 5.69
CA ALA A 51 10.65 -13.69 5.47
C ALA A 51 11.75 -13.69 6.54
N VAL A 52 12.98 -13.47 6.08
CA VAL A 52 14.16 -13.24 6.90
C VAL A 52 14.71 -11.86 6.57
N ILE A 53 14.81 -10.98 7.55
CA ILE A 53 15.26 -9.59 7.39
C ILE A 53 16.39 -9.33 8.37
N GLY A 54 17.57 -8.92 7.88
CA GLY A 54 18.74 -8.71 8.74
C GLY A 54 19.17 -9.96 9.53
N GLY A 55 18.90 -11.16 9.00
CA GLY A 55 19.13 -12.43 9.69
C GLY A 55 18.03 -12.83 10.70
N VAL A 56 17.03 -11.99 10.95
CA VAL A 56 15.89 -12.29 11.83
C VAL A 56 14.75 -12.90 11.02
N LYS A 57 14.31 -14.10 11.39
CA LYS A 57 13.12 -14.73 10.83
C LYS A 57 11.87 -14.15 11.49
N LEU A 58 10.97 -13.56 10.70
CA LEU A 58 9.82 -12.83 11.26
C LEU A 58 8.83 -13.72 12.01
N ALA A 59 8.75 -15.01 11.68
CA ALA A 59 7.94 -15.97 12.43
C ALA A 59 8.40 -16.11 13.90
N ASP A 60 9.69 -15.94 14.18
CA ASP A 60 10.24 -16.15 15.53
C ASP A 60 9.95 -14.95 16.45
N CYS A 61 9.63 -13.78 15.85
CA CYS A 61 9.23 -12.56 16.55
C CYS A 61 7.77 -12.16 16.29
N TRP A 62 6.93 -13.09 15.81
CA TRP A 62 5.58 -12.82 15.29
C TRP A 62 4.68 -12.03 16.26
N SER A 63 4.75 -12.39 17.55
CA SER A 63 3.93 -11.82 18.61
C SER A 63 4.68 -10.78 19.45
N LEU A 64 5.93 -10.45 19.12
CA LEU A 64 6.70 -9.45 19.87
C LEU A 64 6.27 -8.04 19.45
N PRO A 65 6.22 -7.07 20.39
CA PRO A 65 6.07 -5.66 20.03
C PRO A 65 7.17 -5.23 19.06
N VAL A 66 6.82 -4.34 18.13
CA VAL A 66 7.78 -3.79 17.16
C VAL A 66 8.21 -2.41 17.62
N VAL A 67 9.52 -2.16 17.68
CA VAL A 67 10.07 -0.84 18.00
C VAL A 67 10.78 -0.30 16.76
N VAL A 68 10.30 0.83 16.23
CA VAL A 68 10.87 1.49 15.05
C VAL A 68 11.50 2.81 15.46
N ASN A 69 12.82 2.95 15.30
CA ASN A 69 13.55 4.18 15.64
C ASN A 69 13.21 4.70 17.06
N GLY A 70 13.01 3.78 18.02
CA GLY A 70 12.64 4.08 19.41
C GLY A 70 11.14 4.18 19.71
N ASN A 71 10.27 4.22 18.69
CA ASN A 71 8.81 4.26 18.88
C ASN A 71 8.22 2.85 18.90
N GLU A 72 7.38 2.57 19.88
CA GLU A 72 6.75 1.24 20.05
C GLU A 72 5.42 1.15 19.29
N TYR A 73 5.24 0.03 18.60
CA TYR A 73 4.06 -0.33 17.81
C TYR A 73 3.60 -1.75 18.15
N SER A 74 2.38 -2.10 17.71
CA SER A 74 1.85 -3.45 17.85
C SER A 74 2.72 -4.49 17.16
N SER A 75 2.56 -5.75 17.58
CA SER A 75 3.25 -6.87 16.93
C SER A 75 2.82 -7.06 15.47
N ILE A 76 3.56 -7.90 14.74
CA ILE A 76 3.20 -8.29 13.37
C ILE A 76 1.84 -9.01 13.36
N SER A 77 1.61 -9.91 14.32
CA SER A 77 0.34 -10.63 14.46
C SER A 77 -0.84 -9.69 14.65
N GLU A 78 -0.73 -8.75 15.59
CA GLU A 78 -1.76 -7.75 15.88
C GLU A 78 -2.01 -6.82 14.69
N SER A 79 -0.96 -6.43 13.97
CA SER A 79 -1.07 -5.63 12.74
C SER A 79 -1.91 -6.36 11.68
N LEU A 80 -1.65 -7.64 11.46
CA LEU A 80 -2.41 -8.47 10.50
C LEU A 80 -3.84 -8.75 10.97
N GLU A 81 -4.08 -8.86 12.27
CA GLU A 81 -5.44 -8.93 12.84
C GLU A 81 -6.22 -7.64 12.62
N ARG A 82 -5.57 -6.46 12.75
CA ARG A 82 -6.21 -5.17 12.45
C ARG A 82 -6.55 -5.03 10.97
N ILE A 83 -5.68 -5.50 10.08
CA ILE A 83 -5.94 -5.56 8.63
C ILE A 83 -7.13 -6.47 8.31
N ALA A 84 -7.30 -7.58 9.04
CA ALA A 84 -8.43 -8.50 8.82
C ALA A 84 -9.80 -7.87 9.12
N ARG A 85 -9.84 -6.76 9.87
CA ARG A 85 -11.09 -6.08 10.29
C ARG A 85 -11.58 -5.04 9.28
N VAL A 86 -11.16 -5.12 8.02
CA VAL A 86 -11.73 -4.29 6.95
C VAL A 86 -13.24 -4.50 6.88
N GLY A 87 -14.01 -3.40 6.91
CA GLY A 87 -15.46 -3.44 6.81
C GLY A 87 -15.93 -3.91 5.42
N LYS A 88 -17.21 -4.29 5.29
CA LYS A 88 -17.78 -4.63 3.98
C LYS A 88 -18.11 -3.35 3.21
N PRO A 89 -17.68 -3.19 1.93
CA PRO A 89 -18.02 -1.99 1.18
C PRO A 89 -19.51 -1.99 0.82
N ALA A 90 -20.14 -0.81 0.83
CA ALA A 90 -21.54 -0.65 0.43
C ALA A 90 -21.77 -0.96 -1.06
N LYS A 91 -20.75 -0.76 -1.90
CA LYS A 91 -20.82 -0.87 -3.36
C LYS A 91 -19.65 -1.68 -3.91
N GLY A 92 -19.96 -2.55 -4.87
CA GLY A 92 -18.98 -3.18 -5.76
C GLY A 92 -18.82 -2.35 -7.02
N VAL A 93 -17.68 -2.49 -7.69
CA VAL A 93 -17.33 -1.77 -8.91
C VAL A 93 -16.45 -2.59 -9.85
N VAL A 94 -16.53 -2.27 -11.13
CA VAL A 94 -15.56 -2.78 -12.10
C VAL A 94 -14.22 -2.10 -11.85
N CYS A 95 -13.19 -2.90 -11.57
CA CYS A 95 -11.83 -2.43 -11.42
C CYS A 95 -10.85 -3.37 -12.12
N HIS A 96 -9.69 -2.80 -12.48
CA HIS A 96 -8.52 -3.55 -12.93
C HIS A 96 -8.03 -4.56 -11.87
N GLY A 97 -8.28 -4.25 -10.59
CA GLY A 97 -7.82 -5.03 -9.45
C GLY A 97 -6.38 -4.75 -9.05
N ASP A 98 -5.48 -4.42 -10.00
CA ASP A 98 -4.09 -4.03 -9.70
C ASP A 98 -3.52 -2.91 -10.62
N PRO A 99 -3.99 -1.66 -10.51
CA PRO A 99 -3.54 -0.58 -11.38
C PRO A 99 -2.19 0.02 -10.92
N GLN A 100 -1.16 -0.83 -10.79
CA GLN A 100 0.19 -0.38 -10.43
C GLN A 100 0.92 0.25 -11.63
N PRO A 101 1.93 1.11 -11.41
CA PRO A 101 2.66 1.74 -12.51
C PRO A 101 3.25 0.74 -13.53
N SER A 102 3.70 -0.43 -13.08
CA SER A 102 4.23 -1.50 -13.96
C SER A 102 3.18 -2.12 -14.89
N ASN A 103 1.89 -1.94 -14.60
CA ASN A 103 0.77 -2.45 -15.38
C ASN A 103 0.21 -1.40 -16.35
N ILE A 104 0.87 -0.24 -16.46
CA ILE A 104 0.53 0.83 -17.39
C ILE A 104 1.64 0.94 -18.41
N VAL A 105 1.34 0.63 -19.68
CA VAL A 105 2.28 0.82 -20.78
C VAL A 105 1.99 2.14 -21.45
N VAL A 106 3.03 2.92 -21.70
CA VAL A 106 2.94 4.27 -22.29
C VAL A 106 3.66 4.27 -23.64
N GLY A 107 2.94 4.64 -24.69
CA GLY A 107 3.44 4.83 -26.05
C GLY A 107 4.19 6.14 -26.22
N GLU A 108 4.86 6.29 -27.36
CA GLU A 108 5.66 7.48 -27.68
C GLU A 108 4.81 8.76 -27.83
N ASP A 109 3.53 8.60 -28.14
CA ASP A 109 2.50 9.61 -28.37
C ASP A 109 1.68 9.95 -27.11
N ASP A 110 2.14 9.56 -25.92
CA ASP A 110 1.42 9.67 -24.64
C ASP A 110 0.15 8.80 -24.55
N ALA A 111 -0.16 7.98 -25.55
CA ALA A 111 -1.21 6.98 -25.42
C ALA A 111 -0.81 5.93 -24.38
N TRP A 112 -1.78 5.40 -23.65
CA TRP A 112 -1.53 4.38 -22.63
C TRP A 112 -2.56 3.26 -22.67
N TYR A 113 -2.16 2.09 -22.17
CA TYR A 113 -3.06 0.95 -21.98
C TYR A 113 -2.69 0.18 -20.71
N CYS A 114 -3.71 -0.41 -20.07
CA CYS A 114 -3.50 -1.33 -18.96
C CYS A 114 -3.20 -2.75 -19.46
N VAL A 115 -2.35 -3.45 -18.72
CA VAL A 115 -2.01 -4.88 -18.89
C VAL A 115 -2.13 -5.61 -17.54
N ASP A 116 -1.99 -6.93 -17.52
CA ASP A 116 -2.19 -7.77 -16.32
C ASP A 116 -3.63 -7.66 -15.77
N TRP A 117 -4.58 -8.11 -16.61
CA TRP A 117 -6.01 -8.10 -16.32
C TRP A 117 -6.47 -9.28 -15.45
N GLU A 118 -5.58 -10.12 -14.93
CA GLU A 118 -5.95 -11.35 -14.21
C GLU A 118 -6.70 -11.09 -12.91
N TRP A 119 -6.57 -9.89 -12.35
CA TRP A 119 -7.33 -9.45 -11.18
C TRP A 119 -8.56 -8.60 -11.52
N SER A 120 -8.89 -8.42 -12.79
CA SER A 120 -10.01 -7.55 -13.19
C SER A 120 -11.36 -8.22 -12.99
N GLY A 121 -12.39 -7.42 -12.69
CA GLY A 121 -13.76 -7.94 -12.58
C GLY A 121 -14.75 -6.97 -11.93
N LEU A 122 -15.99 -7.44 -11.76
CA LEU A 122 -17.15 -6.61 -11.37
C LEU A 122 -17.25 -6.32 -9.88
N HIS A 123 -16.91 -7.23 -8.97
CA HIS A 123 -17.23 -7.03 -7.54
C HIS A 123 -16.03 -6.62 -6.70
N HIS A 124 -15.22 -5.66 -7.19
CA HIS A 124 -14.09 -5.19 -6.40
C HIS A 124 -14.49 -4.31 -5.23
N ASP A 125 -13.71 -4.42 -4.15
CA ASP A 125 -13.64 -3.39 -3.13
C ASP A 125 -12.72 -2.26 -3.62
N TRP A 126 -13.31 -1.12 -3.96
CA TRP A 126 -12.59 0.02 -4.53
C TRP A 126 -11.60 0.66 -3.56
N ARG A 127 -11.73 0.45 -2.24
CA ARG A 127 -10.79 1.01 -1.25
C ARG A 127 -9.40 0.42 -1.42
N MET A 128 -9.32 -0.84 -1.85
CA MET A 128 -8.06 -1.48 -2.23
C MET A 128 -7.41 -0.82 -3.44
N MET A 129 -8.20 -0.41 -4.43
CA MET A 129 -7.70 0.30 -5.60
C MET A 129 -7.04 1.62 -5.20
N LEU A 130 -7.67 2.42 -4.33
CA LEU A 130 -7.09 3.67 -3.83
C LEU A 130 -5.79 3.41 -3.06
N ALA A 131 -5.78 2.40 -2.18
CA ALA A 131 -4.57 2.01 -1.46
C ALA A 131 -3.42 1.63 -2.44
N HIS A 132 -3.73 0.96 -3.55
CA HIS A 132 -2.72 0.59 -4.55
C HIS A 132 -2.22 1.81 -5.32
N LEU A 133 -3.12 2.65 -5.82
CA LEU A 133 -2.76 3.88 -6.55
C LEU A 133 -1.86 4.81 -5.74
N TYR A 134 -2.07 4.85 -4.42
CA TYR A 134 -1.23 5.60 -3.50
C TYR A 134 0.09 4.87 -3.16
N GLY A 135 -0.01 3.61 -2.71
CA GLY A 135 1.07 2.89 -2.04
C GLY A 135 2.18 2.35 -2.94
N TRP A 136 1.88 2.08 -4.21
CA TRP A 136 2.86 1.47 -5.11
C TRP A 136 4.10 2.33 -5.34
N TRP A 137 3.95 3.65 -5.39
CA TRP A 137 5.08 4.57 -5.51
C TRP A 137 6.06 4.42 -4.34
N SER A 138 5.52 4.24 -3.14
CA SER A 138 6.31 4.07 -1.93
C SER A 138 7.13 2.79 -1.94
N THR A 139 6.54 1.67 -2.33
CA THR A 139 7.22 0.37 -2.31
C THR A 139 8.28 0.30 -3.40
N ARG A 140 8.01 0.92 -4.56
CA ARG A 140 8.89 0.90 -5.73
C ARG A 140 10.01 1.93 -5.71
N CYS A 141 9.85 3.02 -4.99
CA CYS A 141 10.79 4.14 -5.10
C CYS A 141 11.39 4.60 -3.77
N VAL A 142 11.15 3.88 -2.67
CA VAL A 142 11.91 4.10 -1.43
C VAL A 142 13.43 4.03 -1.69
N VAL A 143 14.16 4.98 -1.13
CA VAL A 143 15.62 5.09 -1.16
C VAL A 143 16.13 4.95 0.27
N LEU A 144 17.14 4.10 0.48
CA LEU A 144 17.81 3.96 1.76
C LEU A 144 18.88 5.05 1.89
N ALA A 145 18.82 5.83 2.97
CA ALA A 145 19.89 6.75 3.32
C ALA A 145 21.02 6.03 4.08
N SER A 146 20.68 4.98 4.82
CA SER A 146 21.63 4.07 5.47
C SER A 146 21.10 2.64 5.48
N GLU A 147 21.99 1.69 5.77
CA GLU A 147 21.60 0.30 5.97
C GLU A 147 20.68 0.17 7.20
N SER A 148 19.59 -0.57 7.05
CA SER A 148 18.66 -0.81 8.15
C SER A 148 19.19 -1.90 9.09
N VAL A 149 19.00 -1.72 10.39
CA VAL A 149 19.33 -2.72 11.40
C VAL A 149 18.06 -3.36 11.91
N VAL A 150 18.02 -4.70 11.88
CA VAL A 150 16.91 -5.49 12.43
C VAL A 150 17.48 -6.47 13.45
N ARG A 151 16.94 -6.44 14.66
CA ARG A 151 17.39 -7.32 15.76
C ARG A 151 16.25 -7.61 16.72
N VAL A 152 16.39 -8.69 17.47
CA VAL A 152 15.54 -8.96 18.64
C VAL A 152 16.30 -8.49 19.88
N ASP A 153 15.71 -7.58 20.64
CA ASP A 153 16.28 -7.06 21.89
C ASP A 153 15.18 -6.93 22.95
N GLN A 154 15.48 -7.30 24.18
CA GLN A 154 14.56 -7.22 25.33
C GLN A 154 13.12 -7.69 25.04
N ASN A 155 12.96 -8.80 24.32
CA ASN A 155 11.66 -9.36 23.91
C ASN A 155 10.85 -8.44 22.97
N ARG A 156 11.54 -7.70 22.11
CA ARG A 156 10.97 -6.80 21.10
C ARG A 156 11.68 -7.01 19.77
N LEU A 157 10.97 -6.80 18.66
CA LEU A 157 11.58 -6.67 17.35
C LEU A 157 11.99 -5.20 17.15
N VAL A 158 13.29 -4.92 17.19
CA VAL A 158 13.82 -3.56 17.01
C VAL A 158 14.25 -3.37 15.56
N ILE A 159 13.74 -2.32 14.93
CA ILE A 159 14.08 -1.91 13.57
C ILE A 159 14.58 -0.46 13.61
N GLU A 160 15.83 -0.28 13.21
CA GLU A 160 16.40 1.03 12.95
C GLU A 160 16.54 1.20 11.45
N HIS A 161 15.99 2.28 10.91
CA HIS A 161 16.05 2.53 9.47
C HIS A 161 16.08 4.02 9.17
N ASP A 162 16.72 4.37 8.07
CA ASP A 162 16.70 5.71 7.50
C ASP A 162 16.43 5.59 6.00
N ALA A 163 15.23 6.00 5.59
CA ALA A 163 14.75 5.86 4.24
C ALA A 163 13.77 6.98 3.88
N PHE A 164 13.75 7.36 2.61
CA PHE A 164 12.88 8.41 2.10
C PHE A 164 12.31 8.05 0.73
N ILE A 165 11.21 8.70 0.35
CA ILE A 165 10.71 8.71 -1.03
C ILE A 165 11.16 10.01 -1.69
N PRO A 166 11.70 9.97 -2.91
CA PRO A 166 12.02 11.16 -3.68
C PRO A 166 10.81 12.11 -3.81
N SER A 167 11.00 13.39 -3.47
CA SER A 167 9.92 14.39 -3.41
C SER A 167 9.13 14.57 -4.71
N HIS A 168 9.76 14.34 -5.87
CA HIS A 168 9.08 14.41 -7.16
C HIS A 168 7.97 13.36 -7.32
N LEU A 169 8.01 12.27 -6.53
CA LEU A 169 6.98 11.23 -6.55
C LEU A 169 5.71 11.59 -5.78
N GLN A 170 5.79 12.59 -4.90
CA GLN A 170 4.63 13.11 -4.16
C GLN A 170 3.50 13.50 -5.12
N SER A 171 3.85 14.08 -6.27
CA SER A 171 2.87 14.48 -7.30
C SER A 171 2.00 13.32 -7.82
N TYR A 172 2.55 12.10 -7.91
CA TYR A 172 1.78 10.92 -8.32
C TYR A 172 0.84 10.42 -7.21
N GLN A 173 1.28 10.52 -5.96
CA GLN A 173 0.48 10.19 -4.77
C GLN A 173 -0.65 11.20 -4.56
N ASP A 174 -0.39 12.49 -4.80
CA ASP A 174 -1.38 13.56 -4.72
C ASP A 174 -2.50 13.38 -5.74
N VAL A 175 -2.19 12.87 -6.94
CA VAL A 175 -3.21 12.46 -7.93
C VAL A 175 -4.15 11.40 -7.33
N ALA A 176 -3.61 10.34 -6.71
CA ALA A 176 -4.42 9.30 -6.08
C ALA A 176 -5.29 9.85 -4.92
N LEU A 177 -4.75 10.76 -4.10
CA LEU A 177 -5.49 11.40 -3.02
C LEU A 177 -6.62 12.30 -3.54
N SER A 178 -6.35 13.14 -4.55
CA SER A 178 -7.34 14.04 -5.13
C SER A 178 -8.54 13.28 -5.70
N VAL A 179 -8.28 12.08 -6.23
CA VAL A 179 -9.27 11.18 -6.79
C VAL A 179 -10.18 10.58 -5.73
N ALA A 180 -9.66 10.28 -4.55
CA ALA A 180 -10.50 9.92 -3.40
C ALA A 180 -11.54 11.02 -3.18
N SER A 181 -11.12 12.29 -3.11
CA SER A 181 -12.06 13.41 -2.93
C SER A 181 -13.12 13.52 -4.02
N ILE A 182 -12.77 13.24 -5.28
CA ILE A 182 -13.69 13.23 -6.42
C ILE A 182 -14.72 12.08 -6.34
N MET A 183 -14.33 10.94 -5.76
CA MET A 183 -15.20 9.77 -5.62
C MET A 183 -16.29 10.00 -4.55
N PHE A 184 -15.98 10.67 -3.44
CA PHE A 184 -16.95 10.92 -2.36
C PHE A 184 -17.64 12.28 -2.44
N GLY A 185 -17.22 13.17 -3.36
CA GLY A 185 -17.69 14.55 -3.36
C GLY A 185 -17.24 15.32 -2.10
N GLY A 186 -16.09 14.95 -1.55
CA GLY A 186 -15.59 15.40 -0.25
C GLY A 186 -14.56 14.42 0.31
N PHE A 187 -14.15 14.59 1.57
CA PHE A 187 -13.28 13.61 2.22
C PHE A 187 -14.07 12.35 2.62
N PRO A 188 -13.47 11.15 2.51
CA PRO A 188 -14.07 9.94 3.04
C PRO A 188 -14.29 10.07 4.56
N ASP A 189 -15.27 9.35 5.09
CA ASP A 189 -15.43 9.23 6.55
C ASP A 189 -14.25 8.47 7.19
N GLU A 190 -14.19 8.51 8.52
CA GLU A 190 -13.11 7.91 9.30
C GLU A 190 -13.02 6.39 9.10
N GLU A 191 -14.15 5.70 9.04
CA GLU A 191 -14.20 4.24 8.85
C GLU A 191 -13.64 3.85 7.47
N THR A 192 -14.08 4.54 6.42
CA THR A 192 -13.60 4.35 5.06
C THR A 192 -12.11 4.63 4.95
N THR A 193 -11.65 5.71 5.58
CA THR A 193 -10.23 6.05 5.66
C THR A 193 -9.43 4.95 6.35
N SER A 194 -9.94 4.45 7.48
CA SER A 194 -9.35 3.34 8.23
C SER A 194 -9.23 2.09 7.35
N ASP A 195 -10.25 1.76 6.57
CA ASP A 195 -10.24 0.62 5.65
C ASP A 195 -9.26 0.78 4.48
N ILE A 196 -9.13 1.99 3.92
CA ILE A 196 -8.10 2.29 2.92
C ILE A 196 -6.71 2.08 3.53
N ASN A 197 -6.46 2.55 4.76
CA ASN A 197 -5.18 2.35 5.44
C ASN A 197 -4.91 0.86 5.72
N ARG A 198 -5.93 0.08 6.11
CA ARG A 198 -5.79 -1.38 6.26
C ARG A 198 -5.41 -2.05 4.94
N PHE A 199 -6.02 -1.65 3.82
CA PHE A 199 -5.61 -2.16 2.50
C PHE A 199 -4.20 -1.74 2.11
N LEU A 200 -3.76 -0.55 2.49
CA LEU A 200 -2.40 -0.09 2.24
C LEU A 200 -1.38 -0.87 3.08
N ALA A 201 -1.66 -1.09 4.36
CA ALA A 201 -0.81 -1.95 5.20
C ALA A 201 -0.75 -3.37 4.62
N ALA A 202 -1.87 -3.90 4.12
CA ALA A 202 -1.91 -5.19 3.42
C ALA A 202 -1.06 -5.19 2.13
N LEU A 203 -1.00 -4.08 1.40
CA LEU A 203 -0.08 -3.92 0.28
C LEU A 203 1.36 -4.04 0.78
N TYR A 204 1.78 -3.22 1.74
CA TYR A 204 3.16 -3.20 2.22
C TYR A 204 3.62 -4.55 2.81
N PHE A 205 2.81 -5.21 3.64
CA PHE A 205 3.13 -6.57 4.09
C PHE A 205 3.22 -7.56 2.92
N GLY A 206 2.35 -7.42 1.92
CA GLY A 206 2.34 -8.27 0.74
C GLY A 206 3.58 -8.14 -0.15
N GLU A 207 4.21 -6.96 -0.15
CA GLU A 207 5.39 -6.66 -0.95
C GLU A 207 6.65 -7.36 -0.47
N LEU A 208 6.75 -7.66 0.84
CA LEU A 208 7.91 -8.37 1.41
C LEU A 208 8.23 -9.69 0.68
N ARG A 209 7.20 -10.31 0.09
CA ARG A 209 7.29 -11.58 -0.65
C ARG A 209 7.96 -11.47 -2.01
N PHE A 210 7.99 -10.27 -2.57
CA PHE A 210 8.44 -10.03 -3.93
C PHE A 210 9.76 -9.29 -3.99
N LEU A 211 10.22 -8.70 -2.87
CA LEU A 211 11.48 -7.95 -2.83
C LEU A 211 12.68 -8.75 -3.36
N GLY A 212 12.76 -10.04 -3.03
CA GLY A 212 13.81 -10.91 -3.55
C GLY A 212 13.76 -11.11 -5.07
N LEU A 213 12.55 -11.25 -5.63
CA LEU A 213 12.37 -11.37 -7.09
C LEU A 213 12.77 -10.09 -7.83
N TRP A 214 12.77 -8.95 -7.14
CA TRP A 214 13.13 -7.65 -7.70
C TRP A 214 14.55 -7.20 -7.36
N GLY A 215 15.33 -8.01 -6.63
CA GLY A 215 16.66 -7.62 -6.14
C GLY A 215 16.63 -6.43 -5.18
N ARG A 216 15.60 -6.37 -4.32
CA ARG A 216 15.31 -5.27 -3.39
C ARG A 216 15.25 -5.71 -1.92
N GLU A 217 15.94 -6.77 -1.57
CA GLU A 217 15.97 -7.36 -0.23
C GLU A 217 16.45 -6.35 0.83
N ALA A 218 17.40 -5.47 0.47
CA ALA A 218 17.91 -4.42 1.35
C ALA A 218 16.80 -3.48 1.87
N PHE A 219 15.68 -3.36 1.16
CA PHE A 219 14.56 -2.49 1.52
C PHE A 219 13.54 -3.17 2.44
N ALA A 220 13.68 -4.47 2.73
CA ALA A 220 12.67 -5.25 3.45
C ALA A 220 12.34 -4.69 4.83
N ALA A 221 13.36 -4.21 5.57
CA ALA A 221 13.15 -3.57 6.87
C ALA A 221 12.29 -2.31 6.75
N SER A 222 12.59 -1.44 5.77
CA SER A 222 11.82 -0.21 5.54
C SER A 222 10.40 -0.50 5.08
N VAL A 223 10.18 -1.51 4.25
CA VAL A 223 8.83 -1.93 3.82
C VAL A 223 8.03 -2.52 4.99
N LEU A 224 8.66 -3.33 5.85
CA LEU A 224 8.04 -3.86 7.06
C LEU A 224 7.63 -2.73 8.01
N VAL A 225 8.51 -1.75 8.22
CA VAL A 225 8.20 -0.56 9.04
C VAL A 225 6.97 0.15 8.50
N GLN A 226 6.91 0.41 7.19
CA GLN A 226 5.75 1.06 6.58
C GLN A 226 4.46 0.26 6.81
N ALA A 227 4.52 -1.07 6.70
CA ALA A 227 3.39 -1.94 6.94
C ALA A 227 2.89 -1.86 8.39
N VAL A 228 3.81 -1.90 9.36
CA VAL A 228 3.51 -1.83 10.80
C VAL A 228 2.94 -0.47 11.17
N ILE A 229 3.59 0.63 10.78
CA ILE A 229 3.13 1.99 11.06
C ILE A 229 1.72 2.19 10.47
N THR A 230 1.53 1.85 9.19
CA THR A 230 0.23 2.01 8.51
C THR A 230 -0.89 1.19 9.18
N ALA A 231 -0.58 0.01 9.72
CA ALA A 231 -1.57 -0.80 10.45
C ALA A 231 -1.89 -0.29 11.86
N ASN A 232 -1.03 0.56 12.44
CA ASN A 232 -1.17 1.12 13.78
C ASN A 232 -1.78 2.52 13.78
N GLU A 233 -1.43 3.34 12.80
CA GLU A 233 -1.89 4.72 12.65
C GLU A 233 -3.13 4.78 11.75
N LEU A 234 -4.21 4.14 12.20
CA LEU A 234 -5.49 4.12 11.50
C LEU A 234 -6.22 5.44 11.75
N GLY A 235 -6.36 6.29 10.71
CA GLY A 235 -7.19 7.50 10.79
C GLY A 235 -6.65 8.69 9.99
N TRP A 236 -7.45 9.75 9.96
CA TRP A 236 -7.09 11.06 9.43
C TRP A 236 -6.42 11.88 10.51
N ASN A 237 -5.31 12.55 10.20
CA ASN A 237 -4.66 13.49 11.11
C ASN A 237 -4.63 14.86 10.43
N GLU A 238 -5.25 15.87 11.04
CA GLU A 238 -5.41 17.22 10.44
C GLU A 238 -4.07 17.92 10.17
N ASN A 239 -3.01 17.53 10.89
CA ASN A 239 -1.63 17.97 10.66
C ASN A 239 -0.86 17.10 9.66
N ASN A 240 -1.48 16.03 9.14
CA ASN A 240 -0.88 14.92 8.42
C ASN A 240 -1.79 14.52 7.25
N ARG A 241 -1.79 15.34 6.20
CA ARG A 241 -2.61 15.13 4.99
C ARG A 241 -2.12 13.99 4.08
N ALA A 242 -1.13 13.22 4.50
CA ALA A 242 -0.56 12.10 3.76
C ALA A 242 0.00 11.03 4.71
N PHE A 243 0.07 9.80 4.21
CA PHE A 243 0.76 8.68 4.84
C PHE A 243 2.21 9.10 5.14
N GLN A 244 2.60 9.14 6.41
CA GLN A 244 3.91 9.66 6.79
C GLN A 244 5.04 8.72 6.34
N PHE A 245 5.90 9.23 5.46
CA PHE A 245 7.30 8.79 5.41
C PHE A 245 8.12 9.70 6.32
N PRO A 246 9.25 9.22 6.86
CA PRO A 246 10.30 10.10 7.37
C PRO A 246 10.70 11.05 6.22
N GLN A 247 10.23 12.29 6.29
CA GLN A 247 10.78 13.36 5.47
C GLN A 247 12.22 13.59 5.95
N ARG A 248 13.12 13.85 5.00
CA ARG A 248 14.50 14.24 5.28
C ARG A 248 14.46 15.34 6.35
N LYS A 249 15.12 15.12 7.49
CA LYS A 249 15.48 16.25 8.35
C LYS A 249 16.44 17.09 7.51
N GLU A 250 16.02 18.30 7.14
CA GLU A 250 16.94 19.32 6.62
C GLU A 250 18.08 19.59 7.61
#